data_AF-A0A4R7EUE8-F1
#
_entry.id   AF-A0A4R7EUE8-F1
#
_cell.length_a   1.000
_cell.length_b   1.000
_cell.length_c   1.000
_cell.angle_alpha   90.00
_cell.angle_beta   90.00
_cell.angle_gamma   90.00
#
_symmetry.space_group_name_H-M   'P 1'
#
loop_
_entity.id
_entity.type
_entity.pdbx_description
1 polymer ?
#
loop_
_entity_poly.entity_id
_entity_poly.type
_entity_poly.pdbx_seq_one_letter_code
_entity_poly.pdbx_strand_id
1 'polypeptide(L)' 'MFTSGQIQFAIFFVVIFTIVIAIMYRKDINLHRLHYKNRFFILIAFIAFIGSLFIIKKFLK' A
#
# COMPACT_ATOMS: atom_id res chain seq x y z
N MET A 1 4.63 21.37 -26.86
CA MET A 1 3.26 21.78 -26.50
C MET A 1 2.36 20.61 -26.84
N PHE A 2 1.53 20.15 -25.90
CA PHE A 2 0.62 19.05 -26.19
C PHE A 2 -0.47 19.52 -27.15
N THR A 3 -0.71 18.74 -28.21
CA THR A 3 -1.82 19.01 -29.13
C THR A 3 -3.14 18.61 -28.47
N SER A 4 -4.26 19.18 -28.92
CA SER A 4 -5.59 18.86 -28.39
C SER A 4 -5.88 17.35 -28.44
N GLY A 5 -5.45 16.68 -29.52
CA GLY A 5 -5.58 15.23 -29.66
C GLY A 5 -4.73 14.43 -28.67
N GLN A 6 -3.54 14.92 -28.33
CA GLN A 6 -2.68 14.29 -27.31
C GLN A 6 -3.29 14.36 -25.92
N ILE A 7 -3.88 15.51 -25.55
CA ILE A 7 -4.56 15.68 -24.25
C ILE A 7 -5.77 14.74 -24.15
N GLN A 8 -6.57 14.66 -25.21
CA GLN A 8 -7.77 13.81 -25.23
C GLN A 8 -7.42 12.31 -25.15
N PHE A 9 -6.36 11.88 -25.87
CA PHE A 9 -5.83 10.53 -25.76
C PHE A 9 -5.29 10.24 -24.35
N ALA A 10 -4.52 11.16 -23.76
CA ALA A 10 -3.94 10.97 -22.43
C ALA A 10 -5.01 10.78 -21.35
N ILE A 11 -6.07 11.60 -21.38
CA ILE A 11 -7.20 11.48 -20.44
C ILE A 11 -7.89 10.12 -20.62
N PHE A 12 -8.22 9.76 -21.87
CA PHE A 12 -8.85 8.47 -22.17
C PHE A 12 -7.99 7.29 -21.68
N PHE A 13 -6.69 7.32 -21.99
CA PHE A 13 -5.75 6.29 -21.61
C PHE A 13 -5.66 6.15 -20.09
N VAL A 14 -5.48 7.24 -19.35
CA VAL A 14 -5.38 7.21 -17.88
C VAL A 14 -6.64 6.63 -17.25
N VAL A 15 -7.82 7.01 -17.74
CA VAL A 15 -9.10 6.50 -17.20
C VAL A 15 -9.23 4.99 -17.44
N ILE A 16 -9.06 4.54 -18.69
CA ILE A 16 -9.21 3.12 -19.04
C ILE A 16 -8.14 2.29 -18.33
N PHE A 17 -6.88 2.74 -18.37
CA PHE A 17 -5.77 2.05 -17.71
C PHE A 17 -5.99 1.90 -16.22
N THR A 18 -6.45 2.98 -15.55
CA THR A 18 -6.76 2.95 -14.11
C THR A 18 -7.88 1.95 -13.80
N ILE A 19 -8.95 1.92 -14.61
CA ILE A 19 -10.07 0.97 -14.43
C ILE A 19 -9.58 -0.47 -14.59
N VAL A 20 -8.81 -0.76 -15.65
CA VAL A 20 -8.27 -2.11 -15.91
C VAL A 20 -7.40 -2.57 -14.75
N ILE A 21 -6.47 -1.73 -14.30
CA ILE A 21 -5.61 -2.03 -13.16
C ILE A 21 -6.42 -2.25 -11.89
N ALA A 22 -7.41 -1.41 -11.61
CA ALA A 22 -8.26 -1.56 -10.43
C ALA A 22 -9.03 -2.89 -10.44
N ILE A 23 -9.54 -3.31 -11.61
CA ILE A 23 -10.22 -4.60 -11.76
C ILE A 23 -9.25 -5.77 -11.59
N MET A 24 -8.04 -5.68 -12.15
CA MET A 24 -7.01 -6.71 -11.99
C MET A 24 -6.64 -6.90 -10.51
N TYR A 25 -6.27 -5.82 -9.81
CA TYR A 25 -5.86 -5.91 -8.40
C TYR A 25 -6.99 -6.22 -7.43
N ARG A 26 -8.26 -6.00 -7.81
CA ARG A 26 -9.41 -6.42 -6.99
C ARG A 26 -9.39 -7.92 -6.71
N LYS A 27 -8.95 -8.75 -7.66
CA LYS A 27 -8.85 -10.21 -7.45
C LYS A 27 -7.76 -10.58 -6.45
N ASP A 28 -6.70 -9.78 -6.39
CA ASP A 28 -5.55 -10.01 -5.51
C ASP A 28 -5.86 -9.67 -4.04
N ILE A 29 -6.90 -8.86 -3.77
CA ILE A 29 -7.34 -8.54 -2.40
C ILE A 29 -7.66 -9.82 -1.61
N ASN A 30 -8.30 -10.80 -2.26
CA ASN A 30 -8.62 -12.08 -1.62
C ASN A 30 -7.35 -12.90 -1.33
N LEU A 31 -6.39 -12.88 -2.26
CA LEU A 31 -5.10 -13.55 -2.09
C LEU A 31 -4.28 -12.92 -0.96
N HIS A 32 -4.29 -11.59 -0.85
CA HIS A 32 -3.65 -10.86 0.24
C HIS A 32 -4.28 -11.16 1.60
N ARG A 33 -5.61 -11.26 1.67
CA ARG A 33 -6.30 -11.66 2.90
C ARG A 33 -5.96 -13.09 3.32
N LEU A 34 -5.76 -14.00 2.37
CA LEU A 34 -5.38 -15.39 2.64
C LEU A 34 -3.95 -15.49 3.18
N HIS A 35 -2.97 -14.90 2.49
CA HIS A 35 -1.55 -15.09 2.81
C HIS A 35 -0.99 -14.09 3.84
N TYR A 36 -1.58 -12.90 3.94
CA TYR A 36 -1.14 -11.84 4.87
C TYR A 36 -2.17 -11.60 5.99
N LYS A 37 -2.95 -12.63 6.33
CA LYS A 37 -3.81 -12.62 7.52
C LYS A 37 -2.96 -12.28 8.74
N ASN A 38 -3.48 -11.46 9.65
CA ASN A 38 -2.80 -11.07 10.89
C ASN A 38 -1.51 -10.25 10.75
N ARG A 39 -1.19 -9.71 9.56
CA ARG A 39 -0.02 -8.81 9.37
C ARG A 39 0.03 -7.61 10.33
N PHE A 40 -1.12 -7.18 10.83
CA PHE A 40 -1.22 -6.12 11.82
C PHE A 40 -0.55 -6.48 13.16
N PHE A 41 -0.59 -7.75 13.58
CA PHE A 41 0.09 -8.18 14.80
C PHE A 41 1.61 -8.11 14.68
N ILE A 42 2.15 -8.36 13.49
CA ILE A 42 3.58 -8.20 13.21
C ILE A 42 3.98 -6.73 13.34
N LEU A 43 3.15 -5.81 12.83
CA LEU A 43 3.37 -4.37 12.97
C LEU A 43 3.30 -3.93 14.44
N ILE A 44 2.31 -4.40 15.20
CA ILE A 44 2.21 -4.11 16.64
C ILE A 44 3.46 -4.62 17.37
N ALA A 45 3.87 -5.87 17.13
CA ALA A 45 5.05 -6.45 17.77
C ALA A 45 6.31 -5.64 17.44
N PHE A 46 6.45 -5.19 16.20
CA PHE A 46 7.58 -4.35 15.78
C PHE A 46 7.59 -2.99 16.48
N ILE A 47 6.44 -2.30 16.55
CA ILE A 47 6.32 -1.02 17.25
C ILE A 47 6.54 -1.19 18.76
N ALA A 48 6.02 -2.27 19.34
CA ALA A 48 6.22 -2.60 20.75
C ALA A 48 7.70 -2.88 21.05
N PHE A 49 8.41 -3.59 20.15
CA PHE A 49 9.85 -3.80 20.25
C PHE A 49 10.62 -2.48 20.18
N ILE A 50 10.30 -1.60 19.23
CA ILE A 50 10.93 -0.26 19.18
C ILE A 50 10.66 0.51 20.48
N GLY A 51 9.42 0.51 20.97
CA GLY A 51 9.04 1.14 22.22
C GLY A 51 9.81 0.59 23.42
N SER A 52 10.02 -0.73 23.48
CA SER A 52 10.77 -1.36 24.57
C SER A 52 12.24 -0.93 24.57
N LEU A 53 12.86 -0.67 23.41
CA LEU A 53 14.22 -0.12 23.34
C LEU A 53 14.31 1.25 24.03
N PHE A 54 13.32 2.12 23.85
CA PHE A 54 13.28 3.43 24.53
C PHE A 54 13.02 3.30 26.03
N ILE A 55 12.15 2.37 26.43
CA ILE A 55 11.90 2.05 27.84
C ILE A 55 13.21 1.57 28.49
N ILE A 56 13.86 0.56 27.92
CA ILE A 56 15.14 0.04 28.41
C ILE A 56 16.17 1.17 28.47
N LYS A 57 16.35 1.96 27.41
CA LYS A 57 17.27 3.11 27.41
C LYS A 57 17.01 4.09 28.55
N LYS A 58 15.74 4.31 28.92
CA LYS A 58 15.36 5.20 30.04
C LYS A 58 15.68 4.60 31.40
N PHE A 59 15.47 3.29 31.57
CA PHE A 59 15.67 2.59 32.84
C PHE A 59 17.12 2.14 33.08
N LEU A 60 17.88 1.86 32.03
CA LEU A 60 19.24 1.32 32.11
C LEU A 60 20.35 2.38 32.18
N LYS A 61 19.99 3.67 32.25
CA LYS A 61 20.85 4.87 32.24
C LYS A 61 22.30 4.67 31.78
#